data_AF-A0A813K689-F1
#
_entry.id   AF-A0A813K689-F1
#
_cell.length_a   1.000
_cell.length_b   1.000
_cell.length_c   1.000
_cell.angle_alpha   90.00
_cell.angle_beta   90.00
_cell.angle_gamma   90.00
#
_symmetry.space_group_name_H-M   'P 1'
#
loop_
_entity.id
_entity.type
_entity.pdbx_description
1 polymer ?
#
loop_
_entity_poly.entity_id
_entity_poly.type
_entity_poly.pdbx_seq_one_letter_code
_entity_poly.pdbx_strand_id
1 'polypeptide(L)'
;AQSASSSCSRSKSASSRQGHSYIVGAALGERVKSLSMTTRYDYSSVSDQGYLKGPKGMKQEDVAMTTLDEIISTYLVNASDSLLTEGKMTPFDYIDVLKLDVEGYEMGALRGAEQLLAQSRVRFLVLEFHPGMLGSSGTDPEGLLKFLQHYCFRCHSLKIDRPHNFSEFVARYTSSASLPMQGLGELEDLVCESLTWPQRWQQ
;
A
#
# COMPACT_ATOMS: atom_id res chain seq x y z
N ALA A 1 -12.65 9.64 29.65
CA ALA A 1 -11.83 8.49 29.26
C ALA A 1 -10.53 9.03 28.68
N GLN A 2 -9.38 8.67 29.26
CA GLN A 2 -8.08 9.22 28.89
C GLN A 2 -7.69 8.72 27.49
N SER A 3 -7.53 9.65 26.55
CA SER A 3 -7.01 9.35 25.21
C SER A 3 -5.53 9.03 25.32
N ALA A 4 -5.17 7.74 25.21
CA ALA A 4 -3.79 7.33 25.05
C ALA A 4 -3.31 7.83 23.67
N SER A 5 -2.64 8.99 23.63
CA SER A 5 -1.87 9.41 22.46
C SER A 5 -0.69 8.46 22.33
N SER A 6 -0.85 7.38 21.56
CA SER A 6 0.25 6.52 21.17
C SER A 6 1.17 7.33 20.25
N SER A 7 2.25 7.89 20.79
CA SER A 7 3.24 8.59 19.99
C SER A 7 3.97 7.58 19.10
N CYS A 8 3.70 7.63 17.79
CA CYS A 8 4.51 6.91 16.82
C CYS A 8 5.84 7.64 16.66
N SER A 9 6.94 7.02 17.09
CA SER A 9 8.28 7.48 16.75
C SER A 9 8.75 6.72 15.51
N ARG A 10 9.02 7.45 14.41
CA ARG A 10 9.65 6.85 13.22
C ARG A 10 11.03 6.35 13.63
N SER A 11 11.19 5.05 13.79
CA SER A 11 12.49 4.49 14.19
C SER A 11 13.48 4.66 13.04
N LYS A 12 14.66 5.20 13.34
CA LYS A 12 15.80 5.11 12.42
C LYS A 12 16.27 3.66 12.47
N SER A 13 16.03 2.91 11.40
CA SER A 13 16.41 1.49 11.29
C SER A 13 17.90 1.30 11.64
N ALA A 14 18.17 0.70 12.80
CA ALA A 14 19.51 0.28 13.20
C ALA A 14 19.80 -1.10 12.59
N SER A 15 20.91 -1.19 11.86
CA SER A 15 21.43 -2.40 11.23
C SER A 15 21.86 -3.43 12.29
N SER A 16 21.01 -4.40 12.60
CA SER A 16 21.43 -5.65 13.25
C SER A 16 21.06 -6.84 12.37
N ARG A 17 22.07 -7.56 11.89
CA ARG A 17 21.95 -8.75 11.03
C ARG A 17 21.37 -9.93 11.83
N GLN A 18 20.06 -10.09 11.82
CA GLN A 18 19.31 -11.35 11.88
C GLN A 18 17.81 -11.01 11.82
N GLY A 19 17.17 -11.28 10.68
CA GLY A 19 15.76 -10.98 10.42
C GLY A 19 15.56 -10.36 9.04
N HIS A 20 14.69 -10.97 8.23
CA HIS A 20 14.32 -10.52 6.89
C HIS A 20 13.57 -9.19 6.96
N SER A 21 14.26 -8.06 6.96
CA SER A 21 13.61 -6.73 7.01
C SER A 21 14.42 -5.73 6.22
N TYR A 22 14.37 -5.84 4.89
CA TYR A 22 14.85 -4.81 3.99
C TYR A 22 13.75 -3.75 3.84
N ILE A 23 13.72 -2.75 4.74
CA ILE A 23 12.78 -1.62 4.64
C ILE A 23 13.27 -0.57 3.61
N VAL A 24 14.25 -0.87 2.76
CA VAL A 24 14.83 0.11 1.83
C VAL A 24 14.87 -0.44 0.40
N GLY A 25 13.89 -0.02 -0.40
CA GLY A 25 13.83 -0.24 -1.84
C GLY A 25 12.91 0.81 -2.48
N ALA A 26 13.29 1.32 -3.66
CA ALA A 26 12.55 2.36 -4.39
C ALA A 26 11.25 1.80 -5.02
N ALA A 27 10.31 2.69 -5.39
CA ALA A 27 9.05 2.29 -6.02
C ALA A 27 9.26 1.56 -7.35
N LEU A 28 8.28 0.75 -7.78
CA LEU A 28 8.40 0.04 -9.05
C LEU A 28 8.58 1.03 -10.21
N GLY A 29 7.81 2.11 -10.26
CA GLY A 29 7.94 3.16 -11.27
C GLY A 29 9.26 3.96 -11.19
N GLU A 30 9.92 3.98 -10.04
CA GLU A 30 11.26 4.60 -9.90
C GLU A 30 12.38 3.66 -10.38
N ARG A 31 12.16 2.34 -10.29
CA ARG A 31 13.13 1.31 -10.68
C ARG A 31 12.99 0.87 -12.13
N VAL A 32 11.75 0.81 -12.62
CA VAL A 32 11.36 0.19 -13.88
C VAL A 32 10.64 1.24 -14.71
N LYS A 33 11.27 1.67 -15.80
CA LYS A 33 10.72 2.73 -16.69
C LYS A 33 9.52 2.26 -17.50
N SER A 34 9.45 0.97 -17.79
CA SER A 34 8.34 0.35 -18.52
C SER A 34 8.15 -1.09 -18.07
N LEU A 35 6.91 -1.53 -18.00
CA LEU A 35 6.53 -2.90 -17.67
C LEU A 35 5.90 -3.55 -18.89
N SER A 36 6.34 -4.75 -19.23
CA SER A 36 5.70 -5.52 -20.30
C SER A 36 4.37 -6.07 -19.77
N MET A 37 3.28 -5.70 -20.42
CA MET A 37 1.93 -6.06 -20.04
C MET A 37 1.26 -6.74 -21.22
N THR A 38 0.29 -7.61 -20.93
CA THR A 38 -0.63 -8.10 -21.94
C THR A 38 -1.85 -7.18 -22.00
N THR A 39 -2.23 -6.73 -23.19
CA THR A 39 -3.39 -5.85 -23.38
C THR A 39 -4.37 -6.39 -24.42
N ARG A 40 -5.66 -6.11 -24.22
CA ARG A 40 -6.73 -6.36 -25.19
C ARG A 40 -7.88 -5.38 -24.94
N TYR A 41 -8.14 -4.48 -25.89
CA TYR A 41 -9.12 -3.40 -25.77
C TYR A 41 -8.82 -2.49 -24.56
N ASP A 42 -9.67 -2.51 -23.53
CA ASP A 42 -9.59 -1.78 -22.27
C ASP A 42 -9.11 -2.67 -21.10
N TYR A 43 -8.73 -3.93 -21.38
CA TYR A 43 -8.21 -4.86 -20.39
C TYR A 43 -6.69 -4.99 -20.49
N SER A 44 -6.00 -4.86 -19.36
CA SER A 44 -4.56 -5.08 -19.24
C SER A 44 -4.22 -5.99 -18.05
N SER A 45 -3.16 -6.79 -18.18
CA SER A 45 -2.69 -7.71 -17.13
C SER A 45 -1.17 -7.79 -17.11
N VAL A 46 -0.61 -7.72 -15.91
CA VAL A 46 0.82 -7.95 -15.60
C VAL A 46 1.10 -9.41 -15.22
N SER A 47 0.06 -10.19 -14.95
CA SER A 47 0.19 -11.54 -14.43
C SER A 47 0.42 -12.55 -15.55
N ASP A 48 1.45 -13.38 -15.40
CA ASP A 48 1.67 -14.61 -16.17
C ASP A 48 1.03 -15.86 -15.51
N GLN A 49 0.37 -15.68 -14.35
CA GLN A 49 -0.18 -16.77 -13.52
C GLN A 49 -1.71 -16.79 -13.43
N GLY A 50 -2.29 -18.00 -13.53
CA GLY A 50 -3.70 -18.27 -13.23
C GLY A 50 -4.73 -17.83 -14.28
N TYR A 51 -5.95 -17.50 -13.83
CA TYR A 51 -7.09 -17.03 -14.66
C TYR A 51 -6.75 -15.71 -15.41
N LEU A 52 -5.65 -15.06 -15.04
CA LEU A 52 -5.15 -13.78 -15.55
C LEU A 52 -4.24 -13.87 -16.78
N LYS A 53 -4.08 -15.06 -17.40
CA LYS A 53 -3.56 -15.17 -18.78
C LYS A 53 -4.39 -14.37 -19.80
N GLY A 54 -5.52 -13.85 -19.33
CA GLY A 54 -6.42 -12.98 -20.02
C GLY A 54 -7.06 -13.67 -21.21
N PRO A 55 -7.98 -12.99 -21.87
CA PRO A 55 -8.71 -13.58 -22.98
C PRO A 55 -7.77 -13.84 -24.15
N LYS A 56 -8.02 -14.92 -24.94
CA LYS A 56 -7.18 -15.25 -26.11
C LYS A 56 -6.96 -14.02 -27.01
N GLY A 57 -5.73 -13.88 -27.53
CA GLY A 57 -5.36 -12.81 -28.45
C GLY A 57 -4.93 -11.50 -27.80
N MET A 58 -4.56 -11.50 -26.52
CA MET A 58 -3.84 -10.35 -25.94
C MET A 58 -2.51 -10.13 -26.65
N LYS A 59 -2.10 -8.87 -26.75
CA LYS A 59 -0.80 -8.47 -27.29
C LYS A 59 0.10 -8.05 -26.16
N GLN A 60 1.41 -8.30 -26.31
CA GLN A 60 2.38 -7.72 -25.40
C GLN A 60 2.64 -6.28 -25.78
N GLU A 61 2.58 -5.40 -24.79
CA GLU A 61 2.86 -3.97 -24.93
C GLU A 61 3.73 -3.54 -23.75
N ASP A 62 4.74 -2.73 -24.05
CA ASP A 62 5.57 -2.10 -23.02
C ASP A 62 4.88 -0.81 -22.57
N VAL A 63 4.40 -0.81 -21.32
CA VAL A 63 3.65 0.30 -20.75
C VAL A 63 4.57 1.11 -19.84
N ALA A 64 4.62 2.42 -20.04
CA ALA A 64 5.39 3.31 -19.18
C ALA A 64 4.84 3.29 -17.74
N MET A 65 5.74 3.28 -16.78
CA MET A 65 5.37 3.28 -15.35
C MET A 65 5.50 4.69 -14.75
N THR A 66 4.69 4.96 -13.73
CA THR A 66 4.75 6.19 -12.92
C THR A 66 4.55 5.81 -11.44
N THR A 67 4.62 6.79 -10.55
CA THR A 67 4.39 6.64 -9.11
C THR A 67 3.01 7.19 -8.72
N LEU A 68 2.45 6.71 -7.61
CA LEU A 68 1.21 7.30 -7.07
C LEU A 68 1.43 8.76 -6.65
N ASP A 69 2.59 9.09 -6.08
CA ASP A 69 2.96 10.46 -5.73
C ASP A 69 2.90 11.37 -6.96
N GLU A 70 3.43 10.93 -8.11
CA GLU A 70 3.37 11.69 -9.37
C GLU A 70 1.94 11.82 -9.90
N ILE A 71 1.14 10.76 -9.86
CA ILE A 71 -0.29 10.81 -10.25
C ILE A 71 -1.03 11.84 -9.38
N ILE A 72 -0.85 11.75 -8.06
CA ILE A 72 -1.55 12.60 -7.10
C ILE A 72 -1.08 14.05 -7.22
N SER A 73 0.22 14.31 -7.38
CA SER A 73 0.73 15.67 -7.63
C SER A 73 0.22 16.23 -8.96
N THR A 74 0.18 15.41 -10.01
CA THR A 74 -0.16 15.88 -11.36
C THR A 74 -1.65 16.15 -11.50
N TYR A 75 -2.50 15.26 -11.00
CA TYR A 75 -3.94 15.30 -11.30
C TYR A 75 -4.78 15.84 -10.14
N LEU A 76 -4.35 15.67 -8.89
CA LEU A 76 -5.11 16.16 -7.74
C LEU A 76 -4.67 17.55 -7.29
N VAL A 77 -3.38 17.89 -7.38
CA VAL A 77 -2.89 19.23 -6.99
C VAL A 77 -3.10 20.26 -8.10
N ASN A 78 -2.83 19.94 -9.37
CA ASN A 78 -2.98 20.92 -10.46
C ASN A 78 -4.44 21.23 -10.83
N ALA A 79 -5.42 20.40 -10.45
CA ALA A 79 -6.84 20.74 -10.59
C ALA A 79 -7.25 21.97 -9.76
N SER A 80 -6.41 22.37 -8.78
CA SER A 80 -6.67 23.49 -7.89
C SER A 80 -5.98 24.80 -8.28
N ASP A 81 -5.04 24.77 -9.23
CA ASP A 81 -4.29 25.96 -9.67
C ASP A 81 -5.12 26.88 -10.59
N SER A 82 -6.27 26.41 -11.07
CA SER A 82 -7.20 27.22 -11.87
C SER A 82 -8.31 27.89 -11.03
N LEU A 83 -8.42 27.63 -9.72
CA LEU A 83 -9.58 28.06 -8.93
C LEU A 83 -9.35 28.65 -7.54
N LEU A 84 -8.12 28.90 -7.06
CA LEU A 84 -7.95 29.52 -5.73
C LEU A 84 -7.03 30.75 -5.72
N THR A 85 -7.71 31.89 -5.84
CA THR A 85 -7.36 33.19 -5.28
C THR A 85 -7.09 33.05 -3.78
N GLU A 86 -5.97 33.62 -3.32
CA GLU A 86 -5.66 34.04 -1.94
C GLU A 86 -5.94 33.05 -0.79
N GLY A 87 -4.93 32.24 -0.46
CA GLY A 87 -4.67 31.82 0.93
C GLY A 87 -5.51 30.67 1.51
N LYS A 88 -6.28 29.94 0.70
CA LYS A 88 -6.98 28.72 1.14
C LYS A 88 -6.27 27.46 0.64
N MET A 89 -5.87 26.59 1.56
CA MET A 89 -5.42 25.22 1.26
C MET A 89 -6.47 24.50 0.41
N THR A 90 -6.03 23.74 -0.59
CA THR A 90 -6.95 23.21 -1.59
C THR A 90 -7.53 21.87 -1.12
N PRO A 91 -8.77 21.51 -1.50
CA PRO A 91 -9.46 20.30 -1.00
C PRO A 91 -8.72 18.97 -1.26
N PHE A 92 -7.71 18.98 -2.11
CA PHE A 92 -6.99 17.79 -2.58
C PHE A 92 -5.64 17.57 -1.92
N ASP A 93 -5.29 18.37 -0.91
CA ASP A 93 -4.05 18.19 -0.17
C ASP A 93 -4.05 16.89 0.67
N TYR A 94 -5.21 16.29 0.95
CA TYR A 94 -5.34 15.17 1.89
C TYR A 94 -6.34 14.14 1.37
N ILE A 95 -6.09 12.88 1.68
CA ILE A 95 -6.90 11.73 1.27
C ILE A 95 -7.48 11.09 2.54
N ASP A 96 -8.80 11.20 2.74
CA ASP A 96 -9.46 10.54 3.87
C ASP A 96 -9.39 9.01 3.75
N VAL A 97 -9.56 8.48 2.54
CA VAL A 97 -9.50 7.03 2.27
C VAL A 97 -8.76 6.76 0.97
N LEU A 98 -7.68 5.98 1.04
CA LEU A 98 -6.99 5.41 -0.11
C LEU A 98 -7.22 3.91 -0.11
N LYS A 99 -7.88 3.37 -1.15
CA LYS A 99 -7.98 1.91 -1.36
C LYS A 99 -6.94 1.47 -2.39
N LEU A 100 -6.14 0.46 -2.07
CA LEU A 100 -5.23 -0.22 -2.97
C LEU A 100 -5.68 -1.67 -3.14
N ASP A 101 -5.96 -2.04 -4.38
CA ASP A 101 -6.46 -3.35 -4.76
C ASP A 101 -5.67 -3.76 -6.01
N VAL A 102 -4.48 -4.33 -5.78
CA VAL A 102 -3.46 -4.54 -6.81
C VAL A 102 -2.92 -5.98 -6.80
N GLU A 103 -3.67 -6.90 -6.19
CA GLU A 103 -3.53 -8.35 -6.32
C GLU A 103 -2.08 -8.82 -6.07
N GLY A 104 -1.49 -8.40 -4.94
CA GLY A 104 -0.12 -8.79 -4.54
C GLY A 104 0.95 -7.75 -4.84
N TYR A 105 0.66 -6.67 -5.55
CA TYR A 105 1.61 -5.58 -5.83
C TYR A 105 1.53 -4.42 -4.81
N GLU A 106 0.95 -4.64 -3.62
CA GLU A 106 0.64 -3.59 -2.64
C GLU A 106 1.90 -2.83 -2.23
N MET A 107 3.01 -3.52 -1.98
CA MET A 107 4.28 -2.89 -1.63
C MET A 107 4.79 -1.96 -2.75
N GLY A 108 4.71 -2.39 -4.01
CA GLY A 108 5.14 -1.60 -5.15
C GLY A 108 4.33 -0.31 -5.30
N ALA A 109 3.01 -0.42 -5.14
CA ALA A 109 2.10 0.73 -5.13
C ALA A 109 2.38 1.67 -3.95
N LEU A 110 2.51 1.14 -2.73
CA LEU A 110 2.77 1.93 -1.52
C LEU A 110 4.11 2.66 -1.56
N ARG A 111 5.14 2.05 -2.13
CA ARG A 111 6.42 2.74 -2.40
C ARG A 111 6.25 3.88 -3.38
N GLY A 112 5.38 3.71 -4.37
CA GLY A 112 5.00 4.80 -5.26
C GLY A 112 4.23 5.92 -4.57
N ALA A 113 3.76 5.75 -3.33
CA ALA A 113 3.04 6.77 -2.54
C ALA A 113 3.86 7.22 -1.31
N GLU A 114 5.18 7.00 -1.30
CA GLU A 114 5.99 7.17 -0.10
C GLU A 114 5.99 8.62 0.40
N GLN A 115 5.95 9.62 -0.48
CA GLN A 115 5.86 11.03 -0.08
C GLN A 115 4.52 11.34 0.57
N LEU A 116 3.41 10.84 0.02
CA LEU A 116 2.08 10.99 0.62
C LEU A 116 2.01 10.40 2.03
N LEU A 117 2.56 9.18 2.21
CA LEU A 117 2.61 8.53 3.52
C LEU A 117 3.55 9.27 4.47
N ALA A 118 4.74 9.69 4.00
CA ALA A 118 5.71 10.44 4.79
C ALA A 118 5.16 11.79 5.28
N GLN A 119 4.30 12.43 4.50
CA GLN A 119 3.65 13.70 4.84
C GLN A 119 2.36 13.53 5.65
N SER A 120 1.99 12.29 6.02
CA SER A 120 0.72 11.98 6.72
C SER A 120 -0.51 12.51 5.98
N ARG A 121 -0.49 12.43 4.64
CA ARG A 121 -1.57 12.92 3.75
C ARG A 121 -2.64 11.87 3.45
N VAL A 122 -2.54 10.68 4.02
CA VAL A 122 -3.57 9.62 3.94
C VAL A 122 -4.06 9.28 5.35
N ARG A 123 -5.37 9.35 5.60
CA ARG A 123 -5.96 9.03 6.90
C ARG A 123 -6.18 7.53 7.05
N PHE A 124 -6.99 6.96 6.16
CA PHE A 124 -7.24 5.54 6.10
C PHE A 124 -6.65 4.96 4.82
N LEU A 125 -5.89 3.90 4.96
CA LEU A 125 -5.43 3.06 3.86
C LEU A 125 -6.16 1.72 3.95
N VAL A 126 -6.81 1.32 2.87
CA VAL A 126 -7.46 0.02 2.74
C VAL A 126 -6.67 -0.79 1.73
N LEU A 127 -6.23 -2.00 2.10
CA LEU A 127 -5.46 -2.86 1.22
C LEU A 127 -5.89 -4.32 1.35
N GLU A 128 -5.78 -5.03 0.23
CA GLU A 128 -5.89 -6.48 0.21
C GLU A 128 -4.57 -7.10 0.68
N PHE A 129 -4.61 -7.81 1.81
CA PHE A 129 -3.48 -8.54 2.35
C PHE A 129 -3.62 -10.02 2.05
N HIS A 130 -2.91 -10.46 1.02
CA HIS A 130 -2.86 -11.86 0.62
C HIS A 130 -1.40 -12.35 0.63
N PRO A 131 -0.92 -13.02 1.71
CA PRO A 131 0.47 -13.46 1.84
C PRO A 131 1.01 -14.25 0.65
N GLY A 132 0.19 -15.16 0.09
CA GLY A 132 0.54 -15.92 -1.12
C GLY A 132 0.82 -15.03 -2.35
N MET A 133 -0.08 -14.11 -2.68
CA MET A 133 0.07 -13.17 -3.80
C MET A 133 1.25 -12.21 -3.58
N LEU A 134 1.38 -11.65 -2.38
CA LEU A 134 2.53 -10.84 -1.98
C LEU A 134 3.85 -11.61 -2.19
N GLY A 135 3.95 -12.84 -1.69
CA GLY A 135 5.13 -13.67 -1.88
C GLY A 135 5.42 -13.95 -3.36
N SER A 136 4.38 -14.21 -4.15
CA SER A 136 4.51 -14.46 -5.60
C SER A 136 5.02 -13.23 -6.38
N SER A 137 4.72 -12.01 -5.91
CA SER A 137 5.24 -10.76 -6.49
C SER A 137 6.64 -10.37 -5.98
N GLY A 138 7.23 -11.20 -5.13
CA GLY A 138 8.54 -10.94 -4.50
C GLY A 138 8.47 -10.02 -3.28
N THR A 139 7.27 -9.78 -2.74
CA THR A 139 7.04 -8.99 -1.53
C THR A 139 7.01 -9.89 -0.29
N ASP A 140 7.81 -9.55 0.71
CA ASP A 140 7.71 -10.16 2.04
C ASP A 140 6.47 -9.63 2.79
N PRO A 141 5.49 -10.47 3.17
CA PRO A 141 4.29 -10.03 3.86
C PRO A 141 4.58 -9.35 5.20
N GLU A 142 5.59 -9.80 5.96
CA GLU A 142 5.99 -9.14 7.20
C GLU A 142 6.59 -7.75 6.92
N GLY A 143 7.43 -7.67 5.88
CA GLY A 143 8.00 -6.42 5.37
C GLY A 143 6.94 -5.38 5.01
N LEU A 144 5.82 -5.79 4.41
CA LEU A 144 4.67 -4.90 4.14
C LEU A 144 4.07 -4.33 5.43
N LEU A 145 3.81 -5.18 6.43
CA LEU A 145 3.25 -4.73 7.71
C LEU A 145 4.21 -3.80 8.46
N LYS A 146 5.51 -4.10 8.44
CA LYS A 146 6.55 -3.22 9.01
C LYS A 146 6.68 -1.89 8.27
N PHE A 147 6.51 -1.90 6.95
CA PHE A 147 6.49 -0.67 6.15
C PHE A 147 5.33 0.24 6.57
N LEU A 148 4.12 -0.31 6.72
CA LEU A 148 2.95 0.45 7.20
C LEU A 148 3.18 1.00 8.60
N GLN A 149 3.72 0.18 9.51
CA GLN A 149 4.09 0.60 10.86
C GLN A 149 5.13 1.74 10.84
N HIS A 150 6.11 1.70 9.93
CA HIS A 150 7.12 2.76 9.78
C HIS A 150 6.49 4.12 9.47
N TYR A 151 5.44 4.17 8.64
CA TYR A 151 4.66 5.40 8.37
C TYR A 151 3.54 5.64 9.37
N CYS A 152 3.62 5.04 10.56
CA CYS A 152 2.70 5.27 11.66
C CYS A 152 1.25 4.84 11.36
N PHE A 153 1.07 3.82 10.53
CA PHE A 153 -0.23 3.20 10.36
C PHE A 153 -0.47 2.11 11.39
N ARG A 154 -1.70 2.06 11.91
CA ARG A 154 -2.22 0.96 12.72
C ARG A 154 -3.28 0.22 11.91
N CYS A 155 -3.01 -1.04 11.62
CA CYS A 155 -3.86 -1.86 10.78
C CYS A 155 -4.77 -2.79 11.59
N HIS A 156 -5.97 -2.99 11.06
CA HIS A 156 -7.01 -3.85 11.58
C HIS A 156 -7.54 -4.72 10.44
N SER A 157 -7.75 -6.01 10.67
CA SER A 157 -8.52 -6.84 9.72
C SER A 157 -10.01 -6.52 9.87
N LEU A 158 -10.70 -6.41 8.74
CA LEU A 158 -12.15 -6.28 8.68
C LEU A 158 -12.90 -7.60 8.97
N LYS A 159 -12.20 -8.73 8.96
CA LYS A 159 -12.79 -10.08 9.11
C LYS A 159 -12.60 -10.66 10.51
N ILE A 160 -11.82 -10.00 11.37
CA ILE A 160 -11.52 -10.48 12.73
C ILE A 160 -12.25 -9.60 13.75
N ASP A 161 -13.16 -10.23 14.50
CA ASP A 161 -13.95 -9.56 15.55
C ASP A 161 -13.13 -9.09 16.76
N ARG A 162 -11.91 -9.64 16.94
CA ARG A 162 -11.02 -9.31 18.07
C ARG A 162 -9.74 -8.63 17.60
N PRO A 163 -9.36 -7.47 18.17
CA PRO A 163 -8.10 -6.84 17.83
C PRO A 163 -6.93 -7.72 18.25
N HIS A 164 -6.02 -7.99 17.32
CA HIS A 164 -4.74 -8.62 17.60
C HIS A 164 -3.67 -7.55 17.82
N ASN A 165 -2.66 -7.86 18.64
CA ASN A 165 -1.44 -7.06 18.61
C ASN A 165 -0.60 -7.39 17.36
N PHE A 166 0.40 -6.56 17.07
CA PHE A 166 1.22 -6.72 15.86
C PHE A 166 1.88 -8.09 15.76
N SER A 167 2.45 -8.61 16.86
CA SER A 167 3.08 -9.94 16.86
C SER A 167 2.09 -11.06 16.61
N GLU A 168 0.90 -10.99 17.22
CA GLU A 168 -0.18 -11.97 17.00
C GLU A 168 -0.67 -11.96 15.56
N PHE A 169 -0.82 -10.77 14.98
CA PHE A 169 -1.23 -10.60 13.59
C PHE A 169 -0.17 -11.18 12.64
N VAL A 170 1.10 -10.79 12.80
CA VAL A 170 2.21 -11.33 12.00
C VAL A 170 2.26 -12.86 12.13
N ALA A 171 2.27 -13.39 13.36
CA ALA A 171 2.37 -14.83 13.60
C ALA A 171 1.26 -15.63 12.93
N ARG A 172 0.04 -15.08 12.85
CA ARG A 172 -1.10 -15.73 12.17
C ARG A 172 -0.85 -15.91 10.68
N TYR A 173 -0.31 -14.90 10.00
CA TYR A 173 -0.22 -14.88 8.54
C TYR A 173 1.15 -15.24 7.98
N THR A 174 2.20 -15.24 8.81
CA THR A 174 3.57 -15.58 8.38
C THR A 174 4.04 -16.95 8.87
N SER A 175 3.21 -17.68 9.63
CA SER A 175 3.54 -19.05 10.01
C SER A 175 3.63 -19.96 8.79
N SER A 176 4.58 -20.89 8.77
CA SER A 176 4.82 -21.79 7.62
C SER A 176 3.63 -22.68 7.24
N ALA A 177 2.63 -22.82 8.13
CA ALA A 177 1.41 -23.58 7.87
C ALA A 177 0.36 -22.81 7.03
N SER A 178 0.42 -21.47 6.97
CA SER A 178 -0.46 -20.60 6.17
C SER A 178 0.12 -20.25 4.79
N LEU A 179 1.32 -20.76 4.47
CA LEU A 179 2.03 -20.50 3.22
C LEU A 179 1.89 -21.53 2.08
N PRO A 180 1.12 -22.64 2.14
CA PRO A 180 0.89 -23.39 0.92
C PRO A 180 0.10 -22.48 -0.04
N MET A 181 0.55 -22.38 -1.30
CA MET A 181 -0.23 -21.83 -2.42
C MET A 181 -1.46 -22.71 -2.71
N GLN A 182 -2.35 -22.84 -1.73
CA GLN A 182 -3.60 -23.57 -1.80
C GLN A 182 -4.65 -22.79 -1.02
N GLY A 183 -5.13 -21.71 -1.63
CA GLY A 183 -6.37 -21.10 -1.22
C GLY A 183 -6.42 -19.61 -1.50
N LEU A 184 -7.32 -19.23 -2.38
CA LEU A 184 -8.01 -17.94 -2.41
C LEU A 184 -8.78 -17.64 -1.09
N GLY A 185 -8.41 -18.28 0.03
CA GLY A 185 -9.16 -18.36 1.28
C GLY A 185 -8.52 -17.62 2.46
N GLU A 186 -7.24 -17.22 2.36
CA GLU A 186 -6.56 -16.42 3.40
C GLU A 186 -6.31 -14.97 2.94
N LEU A 187 -7.32 -14.41 2.28
CA LEU A 187 -7.35 -13.01 1.91
C LEU A 187 -7.93 -12.20 3.05
N GLU A 188 -7.22 -11.15 3.46
CA GLU A 188 -7.66 -10.24 4.51
C GLU A 188 -7.75 -8.82 3.99
N ASP A 189 -8.87 -8.16 4.22
CA ASP A 189 -8.99 -6.73 3.97
C ASP A 189 -8.50 -5.99 5.19
N LEU A 190 -7.37 -5.28 5.05
CA LEU A 190 -6.83 -4.47 6.13
C LEU A 190 -7.28 -3.03 5.98
N VAL A 191 -7.75 -2.46 7.09
CA VAL A 191 -7.93 -1.01 7.24
C VAL A 191 -6.87 -0.49 8.19
N CYS A 192 -6.07 0.42 7.69
CA CYS A 192 -4.93 1.01 8.36
C CYS A 192 -5.20 2.49 8.61
N GLU A 193 -5.26 2.89 9.89
CA GLU A 193 -5.42 4.29 10.29
C GLU A 193 -4.07 4.95 10.54
N SER A 194 -3.85 6.14 9.98
CA SER A 194 -2.69 6.98 10.27
C SER A 194 -2.79 7.60 11.67
N LEU A 195 -1.85 7.27 12.54
CA LEU A 195 -1.77 7.80 13.91
C LEU A 195 -1.24 9.24 13.97
N THR A 196 -0.76 9.75 12.84
CA THR A 196 -0.21 11.11 12.69
C THR A 196 -1.13 12.01 11.86
N TRP A 197 -2.35 11.54 11.55
CA TRP A 197 -3.33 12.34 10.82
C TRP A 197 -3.71 13.62 11.60
N PRO A 198 -3.63 14.81 10.98
CA PRO A 198 -4.02 16.05 11.64
C PRO A 198 -5.51 16.05 12.03
N GLN A 199 -5.82 16.35 13.30
CA GLN A 199 -7.22 16.50 13.74
C GLN A 199 -7.83 17.76 13.12
N ARG A 200 -8.58 17.57 12.01
CA ARG A 200 -9.14 18.68 11.21
C ARG A 200 -10.58 19.07 11.52
N TRP A 201 -11.26 18.30 12.36
CA TRP A 201 -12.72 18.43 12.57
C TRP A 201 -13.12 18.63 14.04
N GLN A 202 -12.25 19.20 14.87
CA GLN A 202 -12.56 19.53 16.28
C GLN A 202 -12.91 21.01 16.51
N GLN A 203 -13.37 21.74 15.49
CA GLN A 203 -13.90 23.10 15.64
C GLN A 203 -15.38 23.13 15.28
#